data_AF-A0A2W5T9J5-F1
#
_entry.id   AF-A0A2W5T9J5-F1
#
_cell.length_a   1.000
_cell.length_b   1.000
_cell.length_c   1.000
_cell.angle_alpha   90.00
_cell.angle_beta   90.00
_cell.angle_gamma   90.00
#
_symmetry.space_group_name_H-M   'P 1'
#
loop_
_entity.id
_entity.type
_entity.pdbx_description
1 polymer ?
#
loop_
_entity_poly.entity_id
_entity_poly.type
_entity_poly.pdbx_seq_one_letter_code
_entity_poly.pdbx_strand_id
1 'polypeptide(L)'
;MVNLRDARHTRRLDDYRARLDRVIKGNRRAITRLFSTGMLFTKNGTRAGRDLLAAHEHLLRVVSLIERMGNEGDVPAPRKTEEIDAVFAEFDTLLDRTSELTEQTARHLEELRKD
;
A
#
# COMPACT_ATOMS: atom_id res chain seq x y z
N MET A 1 -33.82 -4.18 -6.38
CA MET A 1 -33.71 -3.89 -4.93
C MET A 1 -32.23 -4.02 -4.58
N VAL A 2 -31.53 -2.91 -4.32
CA VAL A 2 -30.08 -2.96 -4.03
C VAL A 2 -29.89 -3.56 -2.63
N ASN A 3 -29.12 -4.63 -2.55
CA ASN A 3 -28.76 -5.26 -1.29
C ASN A 3 -27.88 -4.30 -0.48
N LEU A 4 -28.33 -3.93 0.72
CA LEU A 4 -27.60 -3.03 1.63
C LEU A 4 -26.19 -3.53 1.95
N ARG A 5 -26.00 -4.84 1.95
CA ARG A 5 -24.70 -5.47 2.20
C ARG A 5 -23.72 -5.19 1.05
N ASP A 6 -24.18 -5.33 -0.19
CA ASP A 6 -23.38 -5.08 -1.38
C ASP A 6 -23.01 -3.59 -1.44
N ALA A 7 -23.95 -2.69 -1.14
CA ALA A 7 -23.70 -1.25 -1.08
C ALA A 7 -22.64 -0.87 -0.01
N ARG A 8 -22.63 -1.53 1.16
CA ARG A 8 -21.61 -1.32 2.20
C ARG A 8 -20.23 -1.82 1.75
N HIS A 9 -20.17 -2.99 1.11
CA HIS A 9 -18.91 -3.54 0.60
C HIS A 9 -18.32 -2.68 -0.51
N THR A 10 -19.14 -2.21 -1.46
CA THR A 10 -18.71 -1.27 -2.50
C THR A 10 -18.14 0.01 -1.91
N ARG A 11 -18.87 0.65 -0.99
CA ARG A 11 -18.38 1.88 -0.34
C ARG A 11 -17.06 1.66 0.40
N ARG A 12 -16.94 0.55 1.14
CA ARG A 12 -15.72 0.21 1.85
C ARG A 12 -14.55 -0.02 0.87
N LEU A 13 -14.80 -0.68 -0.26
CA LEU A 13 -13.79 -0.89 -1.30
C LEU A 13 -13.33 0.44 -1.92
N ASP A 14 -14.25 1.38 -2.14
CA ASP A 14 -13.90 2.72 -2.63
C ASP A 14 -13.03 3.50 -1.63
N ASP A 15 -13.31 3.38 -0.33
CA ASP A 15 -12.46 3.96 0.72
C ASP A 15 -11.03 3.36 0.70
N TYR A 16 -10.91 2.04 0.48
CA TYR A 16 -9.61 1.38 0.31
C TYR A 16 -8.89 1.81 -0.95
N ARG A 17 -9.59 1.97 -2.08
CA ARG A 17 -9.01 2.50 -3.33
C ARG A 17 -8.44 3.91 -3.11
N ALA A 18 -9.21 4.79 -2.46
CA ALA A 18 -8.75 6.14 -2.13
C ALA A 18 -7.55 6.14 -1.16
N ARG A 19 -7.52 5.20 -0.21
CA ARG A 19 -6.39 5.04 0.72
C ARG A 19 -5.15 4.53 -0.01
N LEU A 20 -5.30 3.50 -0.86
CA LEU A 20 -4.23 2.94 -1.68
C LEU A 20 -3.56 4.02 -2.53
N ASP A 21 -4.34 4.84 -3.22
CA ASP A 21 -3.84 5.96 -4.04
C ASP A 21 -2.96 6.92 -3.24
N ARG A 22 -3.34 7.24 -2.00
CA ARG A 22 -2.53 8.11 -1.13
C ARG A 22 -1.21 7.44 -0.76
N VAL A 23 -1.22 6.16 -0.41
CA VAL A 23 -0.03 5.43 0.02
C VAL A 23 0.93 5.20 -1.16
N ILE A 24 0.43 4.85 -2.36
CA ILE A 24 1.22 4.75 -3.59
C ILE A 24 1.91 6.07 -3.89
N LYS A 25 1.20 7.20 -3.82
CA LYS A 25 1.79 8.53 -4.04
C LYS A 25 2.86 8.85 -2.99
N GLY A 26 2.68 8.44 -1.75
CA GLY A 26 3.69 8.55 -0.69
C GLY A 26 4.96 7.76 -1.02
N ASN A 27 4.81 6.46 -1.26
CA ASN A 27 5.93 5.56 -1.57
C ASN A 27 6.69 6.02 -2.83
N ARG A 28 5.99 6.39 -3.91
CA ARG A 28 6.62 6.92 -5.13
C ARG A 28 7.42 8.19 -4.87
N ARG A 29 6.91 9.12 -4.05
CA ARG A 29 7.65 10.35 -3.70
C ARG A 29 8.93 10.05 -2.93
N ALA A 30 8.88 9.11 -1.98
CA ALA A 30 10.06 8.69 -1.23
C ALA A 30 11.12 8.03 -2.15
N ILE A 31 10.70 7.16 -3.08
CA ILE A 31 11.58 6.57 -4.09
C ILE A 31 12.20 7.66 -4.97
N THR A 32 11.39 8.56 -5.55
CA THR A 32 11.90 9.66 -6.37
C THR A 32 12.94 10.49 -5.62
N ARG A 33 12.70 10.78 -4.33
CA ARG A 33 13.63 11.52 -3.49
C ARG A 33 14.95 10.78 -3.27
N LEU A 34 14.89 9.46 -3.03
CA LEU A 34 16.08 8.61 -2.89
C LEU A 34 16.96 8.66 -4.15
N PHE A 35 16.35 8.60 -5.33
CA PHE A 35 17.05 8.74 -6.62
C PHE A 35 17.60 10.16 -6.82
N SER A 36 16.78 11.20 -6.66
CA SER A 36 17.16 12.58 -6.99
C SER A 36 18.27 13.14 -6.10
N THR A 37 18.42 12.61 -4.88
CA THR A 37 19.44 13.04 -3.92
C THR A 37 20.76 12.25 -4.02
N GLY A 38 20.84 11.24 -4.90
CA GLY A 38 22.01 10.36 -5.00
C GLY A 38 22.20 9.43 -3.79
N MET A 39 21.29 9.47 -2.81
CA MET A 39 21.39 8.71 -1.56
C MET A 39 21.34 7.20 -1.78
N LEU A 40 20.78 6.73 -2.90
CA LEU A 40 20.70 5.32 -3.27
C LEU A 40 22.06 4.59 -3.27
N PHE A 41 23.16 5.31 -3.45
CA PHE A 41 24.53 4.75 -3.46
C PHE A 41 25.19 4.73 -2.08
N THR A 42 24.52 5.21 -1.05
CA THR A 42 25.00 5.16 0.35
C THR A 42 24.46 3.91 1.04
N LYS A 43 25.16 3.40 2.06
CA LYS A 43 24.69 2.24 2.84
C LYS A 43 23.28 2.47 3.43
N ASN A 44 23.04 3.68 3.95
CA ASN A 44 21.75 4.04 4.54
C ASN A 44 20.66 4.20 3.48
N GLY A 45 20.97 4.79 2.33
CA GLY A 45 20.02 4.89 1.23
C GLY A 45 19.72 3.55 0.54
N THR A 46 20.67 2.61 0.48
CA THR A 46 20.38 1.24 0.02
C THR A 46 19.41 0.53 0.95
N ARG A 47 19.55 0.71 2.27
CA ARG A 47 18.58 0.17 3.25
C ARG A 47 17.20 0.79 3.05
N ALA A 48 17.13 2.12 2.98
CA ALA A 48 15.89 2.84 2.67
C ALA A 48 15.25 2.37 1.35
N GLY A 49 16.05 2.10 0.32
CA GLY A 49 15.57 1.58 -0.96
C GLY A 49 14.95 0.18 -0.84
N ARG A 50 15.55 -0.71 -0.03
CA ARG A 50 14.97 -2.04 0.25
C ARG A 50 13.64 -1.93 0.99
N ASP A 51 13.57 -1.04 1.98
CA ASP A 51 12.36 -0.80 2.75
C ASP A 51 11.24 -0.25 1.84
N LEU A 52 11.55 0.71 0.97
CA LEU A 52 10.59 1.25 0.01
C LEU A 52 10.14 0.23 -1.05
N LEU A 53 11.00 -0.70 -1.43
CA LEU A 53 10.65 -1.80 -2.32
C LEU A 53 9.70 -2.79 -1.65
N ALA A 54 9.96 -3.19 -0.41
CA ALA A 54 9.05 -4.04 0.36
C ALA A 54 7.68 -3.36 0.55
N ALA A 55 7.67 -2.05 0.84
CA ALA A 55 6.46 -1.23 0.86
C ALA A 55 5.71 -1.26 -0.49
N HIS A 56 6.44 -1.24 -1.61
CA HIS A 56 5.85 -1.34 -2.95
C HIS A 56 5.24 -2.72 -3.22
N GLU A 57 5.90 -3.81 -2.82
CA GLU A 57 5.38 -5.18 -2.94
C GLU A 57 4.07 -5.37 -2.16
N HIS A 58 3.97 -4.82 -0.95
CA HIS A 58 2.72 -4.78 -0.21
C HIS A 58 1.62 -4.03 -0.97
N LEU A 59 1.94 -2.92 -1.65
CA LEU A 59 0.96 -2.17 -2.43
C LEU A 59 0.46 -2.96 -3.65
N LEU A 60 1.36 -3.68 -4.34
CA LEU A 60 0.97 -4.59 -5.42
C LEU A 60 0.04 -5.69 -4.90
N ARG A 61 0.33 -6.25 -3.72
CA ARG A 61 -0.55 -7.23 -3.08
C ARG A 61 -1.94 -6.65 -2.79
N VAL A 62 -2.01 -5.41 -2.28
CA VAL A 62 -3.30 -4.71 -2.06
C VAL A 62 -4.05 -4.51 -3.38
N VAL A 63 -3.38 -4.14 -4.48
CA VAL A 63 -4.02 -4.03 -5.82
C VAL A 63 -4.66 -5.36 -6.20
N SER A 64 -3.92 -6.48 -6.15
CA SER A 64 -4.47 -7.79 -6.52
C SER A 64 -5.66 -8.21 -5.65
N LEU A 65 -5.66 -7.85 -4.38
CA LEU A 65 -6.78 -8.11 -3.47
C LEU A 65 -8.00 -7.22 -3.79
N ILE A 66 -7.80 -5.96 -4.21
CA ILE A 66 -8.89 -5.08 -4.67
C ILE A 66 -9.50 -5.63 -5.96
N GLU A 67 -8.67 -6.04 -6.93
CA GLU A 67 -9.14 -6.66 -8.18
C GLU A 67 -9.94 -7.93 -7.89
N ARG A 68 -9.44 -8.79 -6.98
CA ARG A 68 -10.16 -9.98 -6.53
C ARG A 68 -11.52 -9.63 -5.91
N MET A 69 -11.58 -8.59 -5.07
CA MET A 69 -12.83 -8.13 -4.44
C MET A 69 -13.81 -7.51 -5.45
N GLY A 70 -13.31 -6.84 -6.48
CA GLY A 70 -14.10 -6.27 -7.58
C GLY A 70 -14.51 -7.29 -8.64
N ASN A 71 -14.03 -8.54 -8.54
CA ASN A 71 -14.16 -9.55 -9.59
C ASN A 71 -13.58 -9.08 -10.94
N GLU A 72 -12.47 -8.34 -10.87
CA GLU A 72 -11.77 -7.70 -12.00
C GLU A 72 -10.48 -8.45 -12.39
N GLY A 73 -10.08 -9.50 -11.65
CA GLY A 73 -8.83 -10.26 -11.87
C GLY A 73 -9.03 -11.77 -12.01
N ASP A 74 -7.92 -12.50 -12.16
CA ASP A 74 -7.91 -13.97 -12.42
C ASP A 74 -8.26 -14.82 -11.20
N VAL A 75 -8.19 -14.23 -10.00
CA VAL A 75 -8.52 -14.92 -8.75
C VAL A 75 -10.01 -14.73 -8.45
N PRO A 76 -10.77 -15.82 -8.21
CA PRO A 76 -12.19 -15.71 -7.89
C PRO A 76 -12.47 -14.82 -6.67
N ALA A 77 -13.50 -13.98 -6.80
CA ALA A 77 -13.98 -13.16 -5.70
C ALA A 77 -14.40 -14.02 -4.49
N PRO A 78 -14.06 -13.59 -3.26
CA PRO A 78 -14.49 -14.30 -2.05
C PRO A 78 -16.02 -14.30 -1.97
N ARG A 79 -16.58 -15.43 -1.55
CA ARG A 79 -18.05 -15.63 -1.52
C ARG A 79 -18.58 -15.67 -0.09
N LYS A 80 -17.74 -16.10 0.86
CA LYS A 80 -18.11 -16.20 2.27
C LYS A 80 -17.79 -14.88 2.99
N THR A 81 -18.61 -14.54 3.98
CA THR A 81 -18.39 -13.36 4.85
C THR A 81 -17.00 -13.36 5.46
N GLU A 82 -16.57 -14.51 5.99
CA GLU A 82 -15.26 -14.69 6.63
C GLU A 82 -14.09 -14.43 5.67
N GLU A 83 -14.23 -14.85 4.40
CA GLU A 83 -13.22 -14.61 3.38
C GLU A 83 -13.13 -13.11 3.03
N ILE A 84 -14.28 -12.44 2.94
CA ILE A 84 -14.36 -11.00 2.70
C ILE A 84 -13.72 -10.22 3.86
N ASP A 85 -14.04 -10.59 5.10
CA ASP A 85 -13.49 -9.94 6.29
C ASP A 85 -11.98 -10.17 6.42
N ALA A 86 -11.49 -11.37 6.06
CA ALA A 86 -10.06 -11.67 6.01
C ALA A 86 -9.33 -10.80 4.98
N VAL A 87 -9.91 -10.59 3.79
CA VAL A 87 -9.32 -9.70 2.78
C VAL A 87 -9.25 -8.26 3.28
N PHE A 88 -10.30 -7.77 3.96
CA PHE A 88 -10.27 -6.44 4.54
C PHE A 88 -9.22 -6.30 5.66
N ALA A 89 -9.07 -7.31 6.52
CA ALA A 89 -8.03 -7.31 7.54
C ALA A 89 -6.61 -7.33 6.94
N GLU A 90 -6.42 -8.06 5.82
CA GLU A 90 -5.18 -8.05 5.05
C GLU A 90 -4.90 -6.66 4.46
N PHE A 91 -5.91 -5.95 3.93
CA PHE A 91 -5.75 -4.56 3.49
C PHE A 91 -5.27 -3.64 4.60
N ASP A 92 -5.92 -3.68 5.76
CA ASP A 92 -5.57 -2.82 6.88
C ASP A 92 -4.11 -3.06 7.29
N THR A 93 -3.74 -4.33 7.46
CA THR A 93 -2.37 -4.73 7.84
C THR A 93 -1.33 -4.25 6.83
N LEU A 94 -1.57 -4.45 5.53
CA LEU A 94 -0.60 -4.08 4.49
C LEU A 94 -0.49 -2.56 4.36
N LEU A 95 -1.61 -1.84 4.39
CA LEU A 95 -1.61 -0.38 4.26
C LEU A 95 -1.00 0.31 5.49
N ASP A 96 -1.25 -0.21 6.70
CA ASP A 96 -0.62 0.28 7.93
C ASP A 96 0.90 0.09 7.87
N ARG A 97 1.37 -1.13 7.59
CA ARG A 97 2.80 -1.45 7.47
C ARG A 97 3.50 -0.61 6.41
N THR A 98 2.88 -0.45 5.24
CA THR A 98 3.46 0.35 4.17
C THR A 98 3.51 1.83 4.52
N SER A 99 2.48 2.36 5.20
CA SER A 99 2.45 3.76 5.64
C SER A 99 3.56 4.01 6.65
N GLU A 100 3.66 3.16 7.68
CA GLU A 100 4.70 3.25 8.71
C GLU A 100 6.10 3.18 8.09
N LEU A 101 6.35 2.19 7.22
CA LEU A 101 7.65 2.00 6.59
C LEU A 101 8.02 3.19 5.69
N THR A 102 7.07 3.67 4.89
CA THR A 102 7.28 4.83 4.01
C THR A 102 7.58 6.10 4.81
N GLU A 103 6.85 6.34 5.91
CA GLU A 103 7.08 7.50 6.78
C GLU A 103 8.41 7.42 7.52
N GLN A 104 8.75 6.25 8.08
CA GLN A 104 10.04 6.04 8.74
C GLN A 104 11.20 6.28 7.77
N THR A 105 11.11 5.74 6.54
CA THR A 105 12.12 5.98 5.51
C THR A 105 12.18 7.45 5.11
N ALA A 106 11.05 8.13 4.95
CA ALA A 106 11.02 9.55 4.60
C ALA A 106 11.69 10.42 5.69
N ARG A 107 11.39 10.18 6.96
CA ARG A 107 12.03 10.87 8.10
C ARG A 107 13.54 10.62 8.13
N HIS A 108 13.95 9.36 7.96
CA HIS A 108 15.37 9.01 7.94
C HIS A 108 16.14 9.71 6.79
N LEU A 109 15.54 9.77 5.61
CA LEU A 109 16.12 10.50 4.47
C LEU A 109 16.17 12.02 4.69
N GLU A 110 15.30 12.58 5.53
CA GLU A 110 15.34 13.98 5.92
C GLU A 110 16.45 14.30 6.92
N GLU A 111 16.70 13.39 7.86
CA GLU A 111 17.79 13.48 8.84
C GLU A 111 19.15 13.43 8.14
N LEU A 112 19.36 12.47 7.23
CA LEU A 112 20.62 12.30 6.49
C LEU A 112 21.01 13.47 5.59
N ARG A 113 20.11 14.43 5.33
CA ARG A 113 20.39 15.64 4.55
C ARG A 113 20.90 16.79 5.43
N LYS A 114 20.70 16.72 6.75
CA LYS A 114 21.11 17.77 7.70
C LYS A 114 22.54 17.61 8.18
N ASP A 115 23.12 16.43 7.97
CA ASP A 115 24.52 16.09 8.23
C ASP A 115 25.39 16.38 7.00
#